data_AF-A0A858SMT2-F1
#
_entry.id   AF-A0A858SMT2-F1
#
_cell.length_a   1.000
_cell.length_b   1.000
_cell.length_c   1.000
_cell.angle_alpha   90.00
_cell.angle_beta   90.00
_cell.angle_gamma   90.00
#
_symmetry.space_group_name_H-M   'P 1'
#
loop_
_entity.id
_entity.type
_entity.pdbx_description
1 polymer ?
#
loop_
_entity_poly.entity_id
_entity_poly.type
_entity_poly.pdbx_seq_one_letter_code
_entity_poly.pdbx_strand_id
1 'polypeptide(L)'
;MARVTVEDCVDKVPNRFELVMLAAHRAREISSGAAITVNRDNDKNPVVSLREIADETQSAEELRERLIESNQNQIEVDEPEEDAMALLMGAEQDKPEEDSMSEEMLLRQLMAAQGQG
;
A
#
# COMPACT_ATOMS: atom_id res chain seq x y z
N MET A 1 -22.98 28.81 20.27
CA MET A 1 -21.88 28.17 21.03
C MET A 1 -22.49 27.07 21.87
N ALA A 2 -22.77 25.94 21.24
CA ALA A 2 -23.10 24.72 21.93
C ALA A 2 -21.94 24.36 22.85
N ARG A 3 -22.23 24.13 24.13
CA ARG A 3 -21.23 23.66 25.10
C ARG A 3 -20.94 22.19 24.77
N VAL A 4 -19.90 21.93 23.98
CA VAL A 4 -19.34 20.57 23.86
C VAL A 4 -18.55 20.29 25.14
N THR A 5 -18.82 19.15 25.80
CA THR A 5 -17.96 18.68 26.88
C THR A 5 -16.96 17.70 26.30
N VAL A 6 -15.72 17.72 26.82
CA VAL A 6 -14.67 16.80 26.37
C VAL A 6 -15.04 15.34 26.73
N GLU A 7 -15.96 15.16 27.68
CA GLU A 7 -16.49 13.87 28.11
C GLU A 7 -17.13 13.10 26.96
N ASP A 8 -17.96 13.78 26.14
CA ASP A 8 -18.64 13.16 25.00
C ASP A 8 -17.65 12.61 23.97
N CYS A 9 -16.47 13.22 23.85
CA CYS A 9 -15.41 12.80 22.93
C CYS A 9 -14.53 11.68 23.51
N VAL A 10 -14.29 11.69 24.83
CA VAL A 10 -13.39 10.72 25.50
C VAL A 10 -13.99 9.32 25.52
N ASP A 11 -15.32 9.18 25.51
CA ASP A 11 -15.98 7.88 25.35
C ASP A 11 -15.66 7.21 24.00
N LYS A 12 -15.32 8.00 22.98
CA LYS A 12 -15.07 7.54 21.60
C LYS A 12 -13.57 7.38 21.37
N VAL A 13 -12.78 8.28 21.95
CA VAL A 13 -11.31 8.25 21.92
C VAL A 13 -10.78 8.37 23.35
N PRO A 14 -10.52 7.24 24.03
CA PRO A 14 -10.09 7.24 25.44
C PRO A 14 -8.78 8.00 25.68
N ASN A 15 -7.89 8.00 24.69
CA ASN A 15 -6.63 8.72 24.75
C ASN A 15 -6.84 10.20 24.38
N ARG A 16 -6.72 11.08 25.38
CA ARG A 16 -6.89 12.53 25.20
C ARG A 16 -5.88 13.16 24.24
N PHE A 17 -4.65 12.67 24.20
CA PHE A 17 -3.65 13.19 23.27
C PHE A 17 -3.99 12.80 21.82
N GLU A 18 -4.44 11.56 21.64
CA GLU A 18 -4.93 11.09 20.34
C GLU A 18 -6.16 11.87 19.89
N LEU A 19 -7.13 12.09 20.78
CA LEU A 19 -8.31 12.91 20.48
C LEU A 19 -7.91 14.29 19.95
N VAL A 20 -6.93 14.95 20.60
CA VAL A 20 -6.42 16.25 20.16
C VAL A 20 -5.77 16.15 18.77
N MET A 21 -5.00 15.09 18.51
CA MET A 21 -4.36 14.86 17.20
C MET A 21 -5.39 14.66 16.09
N LEU A 22 -6.39 13.80 16.31
CA LEU A 22 -7.46 13.52 15.34
C LEU A 22 -8.32 14.77 15.08
N ALA A 23 -8.73 15.48 16.14
CA ALA A 23 -9.49 16.71 16.02
C ALA A 23 -8.70 17.81 15.30
N ALA A 24 -7.38 17.90 15.53
CA ALA A 24 -6.52 18.85 14.83
C ALA A 24 -6.38 18.51 13.34
N HIS A 25 -6.22 17.23 13.00
CA HIS A 25 -6.21 16.76 11.62
C HIS A 25 -7.52 17.12 10.91
N ARG A 26 -8.66 16.76 11.51
CA ARG A 26 -9.98 17.09 10.96
C ARG A 26 -10.21 18.60 10.81
N ALA A 27 -9.77 19.40 11.79
CA ALA A 27 -9.90 20.85 11.72
C ALA A 27 -9.11 21.47 10.56
N ARG A 28 -7.99 20.84 10.16
CA ARG A 28 -7.21 21.21 8.98
C ARG A 28 -7.92 20.81 7.70
N GLU A 29 -8.49 19.61 7.61
CA GLU A 29 -9.33 19.18 6.47
C GLU A 29 -10.46 20.20 6.22
N ILE A 30 -11.18 20.60 7.27
CA ILE A 30 -12.24 21.62 7.19
C ILE A 30 -11.66 22.97 6.74
N SER A 31 -10.47 23.33 7.24
CA SER A 31 -9.79 24.57 6.83
C SER A 31 -9.37 24.57 5.36
N SER A 32 -9.07 23.40 4.80
CA SER A 32 -8.76 23.23 3.37
C SER A 32 -10.02 23.07 2.49
N GLY A 33 -11.22 23.20 3.07
CA GLY A 33 -12.48 23.19 2.33
C GLY A 33 -13.26 21.88 2.39
N ALA A 34 -12.88 20.92 3.23
CA ALA A 34 -13.69 19.72 3.43
C ALA A 34 -15.08 20.07 3.98
N ALA A 35 -16.10 19.37 3.47
CA ALA A 35 -17.47 19.55 3.93
C ALA A 35 -17.61 19.13 5.39
N ILE A 36 -18.38 19.91 6.15
CA ILE A 36 -18.77 19.58 7.52
C ILE A 36 -20.05 18.75 7.51
N THR A 37 -20.16 17.86 8.48
CA THR A 37 -21.30 16.93 8.64
C THR A 37 -22.25 17.36 9.75
N VAL A 38 -21.87 18.35 10.55
CA VAL A 38 -22.69 18.93 11.62
C VAL A 38 -22.96 20.41 11.38
N ASN A 39 -24.04 20.95 11.96
CA ASN A 39 -24.39 22.35 11.81
C ASN A 39 -23.39 23.27 12.52
N ARG A 40 -22.91 24.27 11.77
CA ARG A 40 -21.98 25.29 12.22
C ARG A 40 -22.68 26.36 13.06
N ASP A 41 -22.78 26.13 14.37
CA ASP A 41 -23.35 27.07 15.35
C ASP A 41 -22.34 28.16 15.76
N ASN A 42 -21.82 28.91 14.78
CA ASN A 42 -20.71 29.88 14.94
C ASN A 42 -19.41 29.26 15.53
N ASP A 43 -19.30 27.94 15.48
CA ASP A 43 -18.16 27.20 16.00
C ASP A 43 -16.96 27.24 15.03
N LYS A 44 -15.76 27.41 15.61
CA LYS A 44 -14.47 27.31 14.89
C LYS A 44 -14.19 25.86 14.49
N ASN A 45 -13.35 25.65 13.47
CA ASN A 45 -13.03 24.30 12.95
C ASN A 45 -12.69 23.27 14.05
N PRO A 46 -11.88 23.58 15.08
CA PRO A 46 -11.58 22.59 16.12
C PRO A 46 -12.80 22.15 16.92
N VAL A 47 -13.72 23.08 17.22
CA VAL A 47 -14.96 22.78 17.95
C VAL A 47 -15.92 21.99 17.08
N VAL A 48 -16.04 22.35 15.79
CA VAL A 48 -16.81 21.56 14.82
C VAL A 48 -16.27 20.13 14.73
N SER A 49 -14.94 19.96 14.68
CA SER A 49 -14.29 18.64 14.61
C SER A 49 -14.58 17.79 15.83
N LEU A 50 -14.52 18.37 17.04
CA LEU A 50 -14.87 17.66 18.27
C LEU A 50 -16.34 17.24 18.29
N ARG A 51 -17.24 18.07 17.76
CA ARG A 51 -18.67 17.73 17.62
C ARG A 51 -18.90 16.60 16.62
N GLU A 52 -18.20 16.61 15.48
CA GLU A 52 -18.28 15.51 14.50
C GLU A 52 -17.78 14.17 15.09
N ILE A 53 -16.76 14.21 15.96
CA ILE A 53 -16.26 13.02 16.67
C ILE A 53 -17.27 12.56 17.73
N ALA A 54 -17.84 13.49 18.51
CA ALA A 54 -18.83 13.17 19.55
C ALA A 54 -20.13 12.61 18.97
N ASP A 55 -20.58 13.14 17.82
CA ASP A 55 -21.78 12.71 17.09
C ASP A 55 -21.50 11.49 16.17
N GLU A 56 -20.26 10.99 16.14
CA GLU A 56 -19.79 9.87 15.30
C GLU A 56 -20.02 10.05 13.79
N THR A 57 -20.29 11.28 13.33
CA THR A 57 -20.36 11.61 11.90
C THR A 57 -18.98 11.63 11.23
N GLN A 58 -17.92 11.67 12.05
CA GLN A 58 -16.54 11.37 11.69
C GLN A 58 -16.02 10.37 12.73
N SER A 59 -15.91 9.10 12.36
CA SER A 59 -15.42 8.08 13.29
C SER A 59 -13.92 8.26 13.56
N ALA A 60 -13.50 7.88 14.77
CA ALA A 60 -12.10 7.97 15.16
C ALA A 60 -11.20 7.05 14.30
N GLU A 61 -11.72 5.89 13.89
CA GLU A 61 -11.01 4.93 13.05
C GLU A 61 -10.76 5.49 11.64
N GLU A 62 -11.77 6.03 10.98
CA GLU A 62 -11.61 6.63 9.65
C GLU A 62 -10.71 7.87 9.70
N LEU A 63 -10.83 8.70 10.75
CA LEU A 63 -9.95 9.85 10.95
C LEU A 63 -8.49 9.44 11.13
N ARG A 64 -8.26 8.34 11.83
CA ARG A 64 -6.92 7.77 12.03
C ARG A 64 -6.36 7.26 10.70
N GLU A 65 -7.15 6.53 9.93
CA GLU A 65 -6.70 6.00 8.63
C GLU A 65 -6.31 7.13 7.68
N ARG A 66 -7.19 8.13 7.51
CA ARG A 66 -6.89 9.31 6.67
C ARG A 66 -5.67 10.09 7.17
N LEU A 67 -5.50 10.19 8.50
CA LEU A 67 -4.30 10.81 9.07
C LEU A 67 -3.04 10.01 8.72
N ILE A 68 -3.08 8.69 8.78
CA ILE A 68 -1.97 7.81 8.40
C ILE A 68 -1.66 8.01 6.91
N GLU A 69 -2.66 7.89 6.03
CA GLU A 69 -2.53 8.11 4.58
C GLU A 69 -1.90 9.47 4.26
N SER A 70 -2.36 10.55 4.92
CA SER A 70 -1.83 11.90 4.70
C SER A 70 -0.34 12.07 5.03
N ASN A 71 0.22 11.19 5.87
CA ASN A 71 1.64 11.22 6.24
C ASN A 71 2.50 10.25 5.41
N GLN A 72 1.89 9.30 4.69
CA GLN A 72 2.57 8.36 3.80
C GLN A 72 2.91 9.02 2.44
N ASN A 73 3.77 10.04 2.46
CA ASN A 73 4.14 10.80 1.26
C ASN A 73 5.05 10.05 0.27
N GLN A 74 5.60 8.90 0.66
CA GLN A 74 6.49 8.10 -0.17
C GLN A 74 6.10 6.62 -0.05
N ILE A 75 5.32 6.15 -1.02
CA ILE A 75 5.01 4.74 -1.19
C ILE A 75 6.25 4.14 -1.84
N GLU A 76 6.98 3.27 -1.13
CA GLU A 76 7.99 2.43 -1.76
C GLU A 76 7.24 1.55 -2.77
N VAL A 77 7.41 1.87 -4.05
CA VAL A 77 7.00 0.97 -5.12
C VAL A 77 8.01 -0.17 -5.05
N ASP A 78 7.59 -1.32 -4.53
CA ASP A 78 8.34 -2.56 -4.71
C ASP A 78 8.48 -2.76 -6.22
N GLU A 79 9.63 -2.37 -6.77
CA GLU A 79 9.96 -2.73 -8.14
C GLU A 79 9.99 -4.26 -8.20
N PRO A 80 9.33 -4.89 -9.17
CA PRO A 80 9.46 -6.33 -9.33
C PRO A 80 10.94 -6.64 -9.61
N GLU A 81 11.63 -7.20 -8.61
CA GLU A 81 13.04 -7.61 -8.70
C GLU A 81 13.28 -8.65 -9.83
N GLU A 82 12.21 -9.23 -10.36
CA GLU A 82 12.22 -10.29 -11.37
C GLU A 82 12.84 -9.85 -12.71
N ASP A 83 12.68 -8.59 -13.13
CA ASP A 83 13.18 -8.14 -14.45
C ASP A 83 14.67 -7.76 -14.44
N ALA A 84 15.20 -7.29 -13.30
CA ALA A 84 16.61 -6.88 -13.21
C ALA A 84 17.56 -8.08 -13.23
N MET A 85 17.19 -9.18 -12.57
CA MET A 85 18.00 -10.39 -12.55
C MET A 85 17.88 -11.19 -13.86
N ALA A 86 16.71 -11.19 -14.51
CA ALA A 86 16.50 -11.81 -15.81
C ALA A 86 17.29 -11.10 -16.94
N LEU A 87 17.42 -9.78 -16.87
CA LEU A 87 18.23 -9.00 -17.81
C LEU A 87 19.74 -9.20 -17.58
N LEU A 88 20.16 -9.40 -16.33
CA LEU A 88 21.56 -9.64 -15.95
C LEU A 88 22.01 -11.08 -16.24
N MET A 89 21.12 -12.07 -16.10
CA MET A 89 21.29 -13.47 -16.52
C MET A 89 21.00 -13.64 -18.02
N GLY A 90 21.44 -12.67 -18.82
CA GLY A 90 20.98 -12.42 -20.17
C GLY A 90 20.80 -13.68 -21.00
N ALA A 91 19.56 -13.97 -21.39
CA ALA A 91 19.13 -14.80 -22.52
C ALA A 91 19.96 -16.06 -22.90
N GLU A 92 20.70 -16.67 -21.98
CA GLU A 92 21.30 -17.98 -22.16
C GLU A 92 20.43 -18.97 -21.39
N GLN A 93 19.29 -19.31 -22.02
CA GLN A 93 18.74 -20.63 -21.79
C GLN A 93 19.88 -21.61 -22.10
N ASP A 94 20.39 -22.26 -21.05
CA ASP A 94 21.17 -23.49 -21.12
C ASP A 94 20.34 -24.53 -21.88
N LYS A 95 20.29 -24.39 -23.20
CA LYS A 95 19.71 -25.36 -24.10
C LYS A 95 20.83 -26.36 -24.35
N PRO A 96 20.64 -27.64 -24.02
CA PRO A 96 21.60 -28.65 -24.44
C PRO A 96 21.79 -28.51 -25.96
N GLU A 97 23.04 -28.52 -26.42
CA GLU A 97 23.33 -28.62 -27.85
C GLU A 97 22.51 -29.79 -28.41
N GLU A 98 21.65 -29.53 -29.39
CA GLU A 98 21.01 -30.62 -30.10
C GLU A 98 22.13 -31.42 -30.76
N ASP A 99 22.37 -32.62 -30.24
CA ASP A 99 23.28 -33.62 -30.81
C ASP A 99 22.88 -33.84 -32.27
N SER A 100 23.47 -33.07 -33.17
CA SER A 100 23.22 -33.09 -34.62
C SER A 100 23.89 -34.28 -35.31
N MET A 101 24.13 -35.36 -34.58
CA MET A 101 24.47 -36.63 -35.19
C MET A 101 23.20 -37.28 -35.74
N SER A 102 22.96 -37.05 -37.03
CA SER A 102 21.93 -37.78 -37.77
C SER A 102 22.02 -39.28 -37.52
N GLU A 103 20.87 -39.94 -37.40
CA GLU A 103 20.75 -41.37 -37.11
C GLU A 103 21.57 -42.24 -38.11
N GLU A 104 21.71 -41.76 -39.35
CA GLU A 104 22.60 -42.35 -40.37
C GLU A 104 24.10 -42.31 -40.00
N MET A 105 24.59 -41.21 -39.43
CA MET A 105 25.98 -41.11 -38.98
C MET A 105 26.28 -42.07 -37.83
N LEU A 106 25.32 -42.21 -36.90
CA LEU A 106 25.44 -43.14 -35.77
C LEU A 106 25.43 -44.59 -36.25
N LEU A 107 24.51 -44.95 -37.15
CA LEU A 107 24.41 -46.29 -37.74
C LEU A 107 25.68 -46.68 -38.52
N ARG A 108 26.28 -45.71 -39.22
CA ARG A 108 27.52 -45.90 -40.00
C ARG A 108 28.74 -46.13 -39.10
N GLN A 109 28.84 -45.44 -37.97
CA GLN A 109 29.89 -45.67 -36.98
C GLN A 109 29.75 -47.06 -36.32
N LEU A 110 28.52 -47.48 -36.02
CA LEU A 110 28.24 -48.77 -35.38
C LEU A 110 28.54 -49.96 -36.30
N MET A 111 28.21 -49.84 -37.59
CA MET A 111 28.54 -50.84 -38.63
C MET A 111 30.06 -50.92 -38.90
N ALA A 112 30.76 -49.79 -38.89
CA ALA A 112 32.22 -49.76 -39.05
C ALA A 112 32.96 -50.43 -37.88
N ALA A 113 32.41 -50.32 -36.65
CA ALA A 113 32.96 -50.98 -35.48
C ALA A 113 32.71 -52.50 -35.44
N GLN A 114 31.63 -52.99 -36.06
CA GLN A 114 31.34 -54.43 -36.17
C GLN A 114 32.01 -55.13 -37.37
N GLY A 115 32.59 -54.36 -38.31
CA GLY A 115 33.27 -54.89 -39.50
C GLY A 115 34.77 -55.21 -39.32
N GLN A 116 35.33 -55.03 -38.12
CA GLN A 116 36.70 -55.44 -37.79
C GLN A 116 36.66 -56.58 -36.76
N GLY A 117 36.31 -57.76 -37.25
CA GLY A 117 36.40 -59.05 -36.56
C GLY A 117 36.53 -60.17 -37.58
#